data_AF-A0A0B8WFE6-F1
#
_entry.id   AF-A0A0B8WFE6-F1
#
_cell.length_a   1.000
_cell.length_b   1.000
_cell.length_c   1.000
_cell.angle_alpha   90.00
_cell.angle_beta   90.00
_cell.angle_gamma   90.00
#
_symmetry.space_group_name_H-M   'P 1'
#
loop_
_entity.id
_entity.type
_entity.pdbx_description
1 polymer ?
#
loop_
_entity_poly.entity_id
_entity_poly.type
_entity_poly.pdbx_seq_one_letter_code
_entity_poly.pdbx_strand_id
1 'polypeptide(L)'
;MKSFTAIVLTLLISAFALAVDKAPTKEVAAPKKEAKENRSPSQAELEALKIMKGTEIEISHYDDDTDTFEVTIIKEPGVGPNVTTPEELYRATEMNVDFATFSAKKRDYIGSEFPLKEDLILIGPEQIQKRAKK
;
A
#
# COMPACT_ATOMS: atom_id res chain seq x y z
N MET A 1 -1.93 59.89 0.78
CA MET A 1 -1.05 59.72 -0.41
C MET A 1 -1.32 58.30 -0.92
N LYS A 2 -1.99 58.08 -2.08
CA LYS A 2 -1.37 57.94 -3.43
C LYS A 2 -0.24 56.87 -3.41
N SER A 3 -0.19 55.77 -4.14
CA SER A 3 -0.86 55.29 -5.37
C SER A 3 -0.43 53.83 -5.66
N PHE A 4 -1.29 53.07 -6.34
CA PHE A 4 -1.08 52.21 -7.53
C PHE A 4 0.11 51.21 -7.68
N THR A 5 -0.26 49.93 -7.91
CA THR A 5 0.21 48.93 -8.92
C THR A 5 1.68 48.83 -9.34
N ALA A 6 2.20 47.59 -9.39
CA ALA A 6 2.66 46.95 -10.63
C ALA A 6 2.87 45.43 -10.46
N ILE A 7 2.17 44.65 -11.29
CA ILE A 7 2.43 43.24 -11.60
C ILE A 7 3.61 43.23 -12.58
N VAL A 8 4.65 42.43 -12.31
CA VAL A 8 5.68 42.12 -13.31
C VAL A 8 5.77 40.60 -13.44
N LEU A 9 5.12 40.12 -14.50
CA LEU A 9 5.19 38.79 -15.04
C LEU A 9 6.48 38.70 -15.88
N THR A 10 7.44 37.85 -15.50
CA THR A 10 8.63 37.61 -16.32
C THR A 10 8.71 36.15 -16.73
N LEU A 11 8.24 35.89 -17.95
CA LEU A 11 8.46 34.68 -18.72
C LEU A 11 9.94 34.57 -19.11
N LEU A 12 10.64 33.54 -18.64
CA LEU A 12 11.95 33.15 -19.16
C LEU A 12 11.76 32.00 -20.16
N ILE A 13 11.69 32.36 -21.43
CA ILE A 13 11.79 31.43 -22.56
C ILE A 13 13.28 31.30 -22.87
N SER A 14 13.91 30.19 -22.46
CA SER A 14 15.29 29.91 -22.86
C SER A 14 15.30 29.13 -24.16
N ALA A 15 15.64 29.82 -25.25
CA ALA A 15 16.00 29.22 -26.52
C ALA A 15 17.41 28.64 -26.43
N PHE A 16 17.54 27.31 -26.51
CA PHE A 16 18.82 26.67 -26.81
C PHE A 16 18.71 25.99 -28.18
N ALA A 17 19.14 26.73 -29.20
CA ALA A 17 19.53 26.19 -30.48
C ALA A 17 21.06 26.19 -30.52
N LEU A 18 21.68 25.02 -30.51
CA LEU A 18 23.06 24.83 -30.98
C LEU A 18 23.16 23.49 -31.70
N ALA A 19 23.35 23.59 -33.00
CA ALA A 19 23.66 22.52 -33.94
C ALA A 19 25.11 22.01 -33.75
N VAL A 20 25.40 20.79 -34.21
CA VAL A 20 26.59 20.43 -35.02
C VAL A 20 26.68 18.89 -35.21
N ASP A 21 26.46 18.47 -36.47
CA ASP A 21 27.32 17.61 -37.30
C ASP A 21 27.96 16.32 -36.74
N LYS A 22 27.44 15.16 -37.17
CA LYS A 22 28.15 14.06 -37.88
C LYS A 22 27.36 12.75 -37.88
N ALA A 23 27.01 12.26 -39.08
CA ALA A 23 26.91 10.82 -39.36
C ALA A 23 28.33 10.29 -39.72
N PRO A 24 28.68 8.98 -39.66
CA PRO A 24 27.79 7.84 -39.95
C PRO A 24 28.00 6.52 -39.14
N THR A 25 26.98 5.65 -39.25
CA THR A 25 26.99 4.18 -39.16
C THR A 25 27.47 3.48 -37.87
N LYS A 26 26.53 3.00 -37.06
CA LYS A 26 26.58 1.63 -36.51
C LYS A 26 25.18 1.14 -36.15
N GLU A 27 24.71 0.21 -36.96
CA GLU A 27 23.88 -0.95 -36.60
C GLU A 27 23.51 -1.04 -35.11
N VAL A 28 22.31 -0.58 -34.77
CA VAL A 28 21.53 -1.17 -33.68
C VAL A 28 20.11 -1.25 -34.19
N ALA A 29 19.61 -2.48 -34.15
CA ALA A 29 18.28 -2.90 -34.54
C ALA A 29 17.21 -1.86 -34.20
N ALA A 30 16.23 -1.76 -35.11
CA ALA A 30 14.92 -1.16 -34.87
C ALA A 30 14.51 -1.35 -33.40
N PRO A 31 13.95 -0.33 -32.72
CA PRO A 31 13.29 -0.57 -31.46
C PRO A 31 12.19 -1.57 -31.78
N LYS A 32 12.45 -2.83 -31.43
CA LYS A 32 11.43 -3.85 -31.29
C LYS A 32 10.34 -3.13 -30.52
N LYS A 33 9.17 -3.04 -31.15
CA LYS A 33 7.89 -2.95 -30.45
C LYS A 33 8.13 -3.58 -29.08
N GLU A 34 8.22 -2.76 -28.05
CA GLU A 34 7.98 -3.22 -26.71
C GLU A 34 6.55 -3.71 -26.80
N ALA A 35 6.45 -5.00 -27.11
CA ALA A 35 5.29 -5.78 -26.84
C ALA A 35 4.96 -5.35 -25.42
N LYS A 36 3.84 -4.64 -25.29
CA LYS A 36 2.96 -4.73 -24.15
C LYS A 36 3.03 -6.18 -23.72
N GLU A 37 3.95 -6.47 -22.82
CA GLU A 37 3.97 -7.73 -22.16
C GLU A 37 2.75 -7.59 -21.29
N ASN A 38 1.67 -8.14 -21.82
CA ASN A 38 0.44 -8.42 -21.13
C ASN A 38 0.83 -9.49 -20.08
N ARG A 39 1.75 -9.13 -19.16
CA ARG A 39 1.93 -9.84 -17.92
C ARG A 39 0.65 -9.53 -17.19
N SER A 40 -0.30 -10.45 -17.30
CA SER A 40 -1.33 -10.60 -16.29
C SER A 40 -0.58 -10.48 -14.95
N PRO A 41 -0.90 -9.49 -14.11
CA PRO A 41 -0.23 -9.38 -12.83
C PRO A 41 -0.32 -10.73 -12.15
N SER A 42 0.75 -11.18 -11.48
CA SER A 42 0.63 -12.41 -10.71
C SER A 42 -0.51 -12.21 -9.70
N GLN A 43 -1.26 -13.27 -9.39
CA GLN A 43 -2.37 -13.20 -8.43
C GLN A 43 -1.89 -12.65 -7.06
N ALA A 44 -0.59 -12.72 -6.78
CA ALA A 44 0.08 -12.15 -5.62
C ALA A 44 0.29 -10.62 -5.68
N GLU A 45 0.34 -10.00 -6.86
CA GLU A 45 0.60 -8.56 -7.05
C GLU A 45 -0.67 -7.71 -7.11
N LEU A 46 -1.84 -8.31 -7.31
CA LEU A 46 -3.13 -7.59 -7.41
C LEU A 46 -3.86 -7.42 -6.07
N GLU A 47 -3.50 -8.15 -5.02
CA GLU A 47 -4.40 -8.37 -3.87
C GLU A 47 -3.87 -7.95 -2.48
N ALA A 48 -2.60 -7.58 -2.32
CA ALA A 48 -2.05 -7.26 -0.99
C ALA A 48 -1.99 -5.74 -0.76
N LEU A 49 -3.13 -5.15 -0.37
CA LEU A 49 -3.08 -3.94 0.45
C LEU A 49 -2.26 -4.30 1.71
N LYS A 50 -1.31 -3.46 2.11
CA LYS A 50 -0.46 -3.75 3.27
C LYS A 50 -0.24 -2.52 4.13
N ILE A 51 -0.14 -2.75 5.43
CA ILE A 51 0.30 -1.73 6.39
C ILE A 51 1.77 -1.96 6.66
N MET A 52 2.57 -0.90 6.52
CA MET A 52 4.02 -1.01 6.63
C MET A 52 4.47 -1.27 8.06
N LYS A 53 5.57 -2.02 8.22
CA LYS A 53 6.25 -2.18 9.51
C LYS A 53 6.50 -0.82 10.20
N GLY A 54 6.46 -0.82 11.53
CA GLY A 54 6.62 0.37 12.36
C GLY A 54 5.36 1.23 12.48
N THR A 55 4.29 0.90 11.76
CA THR A 55 2.97 1.54 11.94
C THR A 55 2.34 1.02 13.24
N GLU A 56 1.71 1.91 14.00
CA GLU A 56 0.91 1.54 15.16
C GLU A 56 -0.55 1.34 14.72
N ILE A 57 -1.09 0.18 15.08
CA ILE A 57 -2.46 -0.20 14.77
C ILE A 57 -3.23 -0.49 16.06
N GLU A 58 -4.54 -0.31 16.00
CA GLU A 58 -5.49 -0.76 17.00
C GLU A 58 -6.36 -1.87 16.39
N ILE A 59 -6.61 -2.95 17.13
CA ILE A 59 -7.57 -3.98 16.70
C ILE A 59 -8.97 -3.48 17.05
N SER A 60 -9.76 -3.09 16.05
CA SER A 60 -11.06 -2.47 16.27
C SER A 60 -12.20 -3.50 16.37
N HIS A 61 -12.12 -4.58 15.61
CA HIS A 61 -13.16 -5.60 15.58
C HIS A 61 -12.61 -6.98 15.19
N TYR A 62 -13.33 -8.02 15.58
CA TYR A 62 -13.10 -9.40 15.14
C TYR A 62 -14.43 -10.01 14.67
N ASP A 63 -14.43 -10.53 13.45
CA ASP A 63 -15.57 -11.19 12.82
C ASP A 63 -15.37 -12.72 12.86
N ASP A 64 -16.23 -13.42 13.60
CA ASP A 64 -16.19 -14.88 13.73
C ASP A 64 -16.66 -15.62 12.49
N ASP A 65 -17.55 -15.01 11.67
CA ASP A 65 -18.11 -15.66 10.49
C ASP A 65 -17.05 -15.79 9.38
N THR A 66 -16.16 -14.81 9.31
CA THR A 66 -15.09 -14.78 8.31
C THR A 66 -13.71 -15.12 8.87
N ASP A 67 -13.57 -15.21 10.20
CA ASP A 67 -12.31 -15.37 10.92
C ASP A 67 -11.30 -14.28 10.51
N THR A 68 -11.70 -13.02 10.69
CA THR A 68 -10.91 -11.84 10.30
C THR A 68 -10.92 -10.75 11.37
N PHE A 69 -9.88 -9.93 11.39
CA PHE A 69 -9.76 -8.76 12.24
C PHE A 69 -9.86 -7.49 11.41
N GLU A 70 -10.58 -6.50 11.91
CA GLU A 70 -10.50 -5.13 11.42
C GLU A 70 -9.51 -4.36 12.29
N VAL A 71 -8.58 -3.64 11.65
CA VAL A 71 -7.58 -2.82 12.32
C VAL A 71 -7.67 -1.36 11.87
N THR A 72 -7.40 -0.46 12.79
CA THR A 72 -7.32 0.98 12.53
C THR A 72 -5.87 1.43 12.67
N ILE A 73 -5.38 2.21 11.71
CA ILE A 73 -4.07 2.86 11.82
C ILE A 73 -4.22 4.05 12.76
N ILE A 74 -3.54 4.05 13.91
CA ILE A 74 -3.76 5.04 14.99
C ILE A 74 -3.51 6.48 14.49
N LYS A 75 -2.52 6.67 13.63
CA LYS A 75 -2.18 8.00 13.06
C LYS A 75 -3.05 8.38 11.86
N GLU A 76 -3.80 7.45 11.30
CA GLU A 76 -4.58 7.60 10.07
C GLU A 76 -5.96 6.92 10.17
N PRO A 77 -6.81 7.29 11.16
CA PRO A 77 -8.06 6.57 11.45
C PRO A 77 -9.12 6.64 10.33
N GLY A 78 -8.89 7.47 9.30
CA GLY A 78 -9.76 7.57 8.11
C GLY A 78 -9.37 6.64 6.97
N VAL A 79 -8.27 5.89 7.08
CA VAL A 79 -7.77 5.02 6.00
C VAL A 79 -8.39 3.63 6.12
N GLY A 80 -9.59 3.51 5.54
CA GLY A 80 -10.29 2.27 5.19
C GLY A 80 -10.58 1.28 6.32
N PRO A 81 -11.49 0.31 6.11
CA PRO A 81 -11.47 -0.90 6.90
C PRO A 81 -10.22 -1.71 6.49
N ASN A 82 -9.24 -1.81 7.38
CA ASN A 82 -8.07 -2.63 7.14
C ASN A 82 -8.35 -4.02 7.72
N VAL A 83 -8.73 -4.95 6.87
CA VAL A 83 -9.09 -6.30 7.30
C VAL A 83 -7.89 -7.23 7.13
N THR A 84 -7.59 -8.05 8.12
CA THR A 84 -6.48 -9.03 8.11
C THR A 84 -6.94 -10.36 8.71
N THR A 85 -6.16 -11.42 8.50
CA THR A 85 -6.40 -12.71 9.14
C THR A 85 -5.67 -12.80 10.50
N PRO A 86 -6.09 -13.70 11.41
CA PRO A 86 -5.39 -13.94 12.66
C PRO A 86 -3.91 -14.32 12.47
N GLU A 87 -3.59 -15.12 11.46
CA GLU A 87 -2.21 -15.56 11.18
C GLU A 87 -1.32 -14.37 10.78
N GLU A 88 -1.83 -13.53 9.87
CA GLU A 88 -1.15 -12.34 9.38
C GLU A 88 -0.95 -11.32 10.52
N LEU A 89 -1.97 -11.11 11.34
CA LEU A 89 -1.92 -10.20 12.48
C LEU A 89 -0.90 -10.67 13.53
N TYR A 90 -0.93 -11.96 13.88
CA TYR A 90 0.00 -12.54 14.84
C TYR A 90 1.44 -12.45 14.37
N ARG A 91 1.69 -12.76 13.09
CA ARG A 91 3.03 -12.64 12.48
C ARG A 91 3.53 -11.20 12.52
N ALA A 92 2.68 -10.24 12.15
CA ALA A 92 3.09 -8.84 12.05
C ALA A 92 3.25 -8.13 13.40
N THR A 93 2.58 -8.57 14.46
CA THR A 93 2.60 -7.90 15.78
C THR A 93 3.57 -8.53 16.78
N GLU A 94 4.11 -9.74 16.50
CA GLU A 94 4.97 -10.51 17.41
C GLU A 94 4.47 -10.50 18.86
N MET A 95 3.24 -10.96 19.08
CA MET A 95 2.65 -10.98 20.42
C MET A 95 3.47 -11.88 21.37
N ASN A 96 3.54 -11.50 22.66
CA ASN A 96 4.26 -12.25 23.70
C ASN A 96 3.56 -13.54 24.16
N VAL A 97 2.73 -14.14 23.30
CA VAL A 97 2.00 -15.38 23.54
C VAL A 97 2.17 -16.27 22.33
N ASP A 98 2.01 -17.58 22.47
CA ASP A 98 1.98 -18.45 21.29
C ASP A 98 0.69 -18.26 20.46
N PHE A 99 0.74 -18.69 19.20
CA PHE A 99 -0.39 -18.55 18.27
C PHE A 99 -1.64 -19.31 18.76
N ALA A 100 -1.49 -20.43 19.46
CA ALA A 100 -2.62 -21.19 19.97
C ALA A 100 -3.39 -20.41 21.05
N THR A 101 -2.67 -19.77 21.96
CA THR A 101 -3.20 -18.92 23.03
C THR A 101 -3.84 -17.66 22.45
N PHE A 102 -3.19 -17.03 21.47
CA PHE A 102 -3.77 -15.92 20.72
C PHE A 102 -5.08 -16.34 20.03
N SER A 103 -5.06 -17.46 19.29
CA SER A 103 -6.20 -17.96 18.53
C SER A 103 -7.38 -18.36 19.43
N ALA A 104 -7.12 -18.88 20.63
CA ALA A 104 -8.16 -19.17 21.62
C ALA A 104 -8.79 -17.93 22.25
N LYS A 105 -8.13 -16.77 22.19
CA LYS A 105 -8.51 -15.53 22.88
C LYS A 105 -8.58 -14.31 21.97
N LYS A 106 -8.87 -14.50 20.68
CA LYS A 106 -8.88 -13.44 19.65
C LYS A 106 -9.64 -12.17 20.07
N ARG A 107 -10.79 -12.33 20.73
CA ARG A 107 -11.64 -11.23 21.20
C ARG A 107 -11.03 -10.39 22.32
N ASP A 108 -10.16 -10.98 23.14
CA ASP A 108 -9.50 -10.28 24.25
C ASP A 108 -8.52 -9.21 23.76
N TYR A 109 -8.12 -9.28 22.49
CA TYR A 109 -7.20 -8.34 21.86
C TYR A 109 -7.91 -7.14 21.19
N ILE A 110 -9.25 -7.10 21.17
CA ILE A 110 -9.99 -5.94 20.66
C ILE A 110 -9.74 -4.73 21.57
N GLY A 111 -9.48 -3.57 20.97
CA GLY A 111 -9.07 -2.35 21.65
C GLY A 111 -7.59 -2.33 22.07
N SER A 112 -6.82 -3.38 21.73
CA SER A 112 -5.38 -3.40 22.00
C SER A 112 -4.61 -2.73 20.85
N GLU A 113 -3.58 -1.98 21.23
CA GLU A 113 -2.69 -1.29 20.30
C GLU A 113 -1.38 -2.06 20.13
N PHE A 114 -0.92 -2.19 18.89
CA PHE A 114 0.31 -2.89 18.56
C PHE A 114 1.17 -2.11 17.56
N PRO A 115 2.47 -1.96 17.82
CA PRO A 115 3.41 -1.55 16.79
C PRO A 115 3.73 -2.76 15.90
N LEU A 116 3.53 -2.60 14.59
CA LEU A 116 3.88 -3.63 13.62
C LEU A 116 5.39 -3.85 13.56
N LYS A 117 5.83 -5.10 13.71
CA LYS A 117 7.22 -5.54 13.54
C LYS A 117 7.53 -5.91 12.10
N GLU A 118 6.54 -6.45 11.40
CA GLU A 118 6.59 -6.77 9.97
C GLU A 118 5.49 -6.05 9.21
N ASP A 119 5.52 -6.14 7.88
CA ASP A 119 4.42 -5.67 7.05
C ASP A 119 3.17 -6.53 7.30
N LEU A 120 2.05 -5.88 7.62
CA LEU A 120 0.76 -6.55 7.81
C LEU A 120 0.06 -6.64 6.45
N ILE A 121 -0.26 -7.86 6.03
CA ILE A 121 -1.01 -8.10 4.79
C ILE A 121 -2.49 -7.96 5.08
N LEU A 122 -3.16 -7.12 4.30
CA LEU A 122 -4.60 -6.94 4.35
C LEU A 122 -5.26 -7.78 3.27
N ILE A 123 -6.50 -8.19 3.56
CA ILE A 123 -7.33 -8.96 2.66
C ILE A 123 -8.45 -8.09 2.10
N GLY A 124 -8.70 -8.26 0.80
CA GLY A 124 -9.77 -7.53 0.11
C GLY A 124 -11.16 -8.15 0.31
N PRO A 125 -12.23 -7.44 -0.09
CA PRO A 125 -13.61 -7.91 0.01
C PRO A 125 -13.86 -9.28 -0.64
N GLU A 126 -13.19 -9.56 -1.77
CA GLU A 126 -13.32 -10.87 -2.44
C GLU A 126 -12.82 -12.03 -1.58
N GLN A 127 -11.75 -11.82 -0.81
CA GLN A 127 -11.19 -12.85 0.07
C GLN A 127 -12.07 -13.06 1.30
N ILE A 128 -12.63 -11.97 1.85
CA ILE A 128 -13.62 -12.03 2.94
C ILE A 128 -14.84 -12.83 2.50
N GLN A 129 -15.40 -12.56 1.32
CA GLN A 129 -16.53 -13.31 0.77
C GLN A 129 -16.24 -14.78 0.53
N LYS A 130 -15.01 -15.14 0.13
CA LYS A 130 -14.60 -16.54 -0.01
C LYS A 130 -14.55 -17.26 1.33
N ARG A 131 -14.19 -16.56 2.41
CA ARG A 131 -14.18 -17.08 3.78
C ARG A 131 -15.59 -17.26 4.34
N ALA A 132 -16.49 -16.31 4.14
CA ALA A 132 -17.90 -16.37 4.57
C ALA A 132 -18.71 -17.55 3.98
N LYS A 133 -18.22 -18.20 2.92
CA LYS A 133 -18.91 -19.32 2.23
C LYS A 133 -18.49 -20.71 2.72
N LYS A 134 -17.53 -20.80 3.65
CA LYS A 134 -17.08 -22.06 4.26
C LYS A 134 -17.95 -22.44 5.44
#